data_AF-A0A842SJW2-F1
#
_entry.id   AF-A0A842SJW2-F1
#
_cell.length_a   1.000
_cell.length_b   1.000
_cell.length_c   1.000
_cell.angle_alpha   90.00
_cell.angle_beta   90.00
_cell.angle_gamma   90.00
#
_symmetry.space_group_name_H-M   'P 1'
#
loop_
_entity.id
_entity.type
_entity.pdbx_description
1 polymer ?
#
loop_
_entity_poly.entity_id
_entity_poly.type
_entity_poly.pdbx_seq_one_letter_code
_entity_poly.pdbx_strand_id
1 'polypeptide(L)'
;MPGAKSPRNSVDQVPVGENRKATGDLMVRNITPIVKSDDRWRDGRGFSIPELKEAEISVFEARRIGVPVDTRRKSSIDENIDELKDYIEEAREAGIRYSKPKHETKPQTGRAYRGLTASGKKMRNLGHKK
;
A
#
# COMPACT_ATOMS: atom_id res chain seq x y z
N MET A 1 -26.55 -29.62 28.26
CA MET A 1 -25.90 -28.51 28.97
C MET A 1 -24.88 -27.87 28.03
N PRO A 2 -25.06 -26.63 27.56
CA PRO A 2 -24.05 -25.97 26.74
C PRO A 2 -22.84 -25.62 27.62
N GLY A 3 -21.66 -26.13 27.24
CA GLY A 3 -20.41 -25.99 27.98
C GLY A 3 -19.98 -24.53 28.13
N ALA A 4 -19.61 -24.14 29.34
CA ALA A 4 -19.02 -22.85 29.64
C ALA A 4 -17.70 -22.69 28.88
N LYS A 5 -17.59 -21.64 28.05
CA LYS A 5 -16.30 -21.20 27.50
C LYS A 5 -15.48 -20.60 28.63
N SER A 6 -14.27 -21.11 28.84
CA SER A 6 -13.29 -20.63 29.82
C SER A 6 -13.11 -19.10 29.75
N PRO A 7 -12.82 -18.42 30.87
CA PRO A 7 -12.61 -16.98 30.88
C PRO A 7 -11.35 -16.63 30.08
N ARG A 8 -11.47 -15.63 29.19
CA ARG A 8 -10.33 -14.96 28.53
C ARG A 8 -9.56 -14.14 29.58
N ASN A 9 -8.89 -14.78 30.53
CA ASN A 9 -8.07 -14.04 31.48
C ASN A 9 -6.64 -13.86 30.97
N SER A 10 -6.11 -12.68 31.29
CA SER A 10 -4.70 -12.31 31.44
C SER A 10 -3.85 -12.11 30.18
N VAL A 11 -4.07 -11.03 29.42
CA VAL A 11 -3.03 -10.45 28.55
C VAL A 11 -2.73 -8.98 28.91
N ASP A 12 -3.25 -8.51 30.05
CA ASP A 12 -2.74 -7.30 30.67
C ASP A 12 -1.40 -7.64 31.34
N GLN A 13 -0.36 -6.91 30.92
CA GLN A 13 1.05 -6.95 31.35
C GLN A 13 2.00 -7.82 30.50
N VAL A 14 2.47 -7.23 29.40
CA VAL A 14 3.79 -7.55 28.83
C VAL A 14 4.65 -6.27 28.94
N PRO A 15 5.86 -6.33 29.52
CA PRO A 15 6.59 -5.15 29.96
C PRO A 15 7.10 -4.27 28.81
N VAL A 16 7.16 -2.98 29.12
CA VAL A 16 7.77 -1.92 28.31
C VAL A 16 9.28 -2.17 28.24
N GLY A 17 9.77 -2.44 27.03
CA GLY A 17 11.17 -2.29 26.65
C GLY A 17 11.94 -3.59 26.41
N GLU A 18 12.19 -3.92 25.14
CA GLU A 18 13.50 -4.45 24.71
C GLU A 18 13.65 -4.45 23.18
N ASN A 19 14.85 -4.06 22.76
CA ASN A 19 15.37 -3.92 21.40
C ASN A 19 14.81 -4.90 20.36
N ARG A 20 14.15 -4.37 19.32
CA ARG A 20 13.86 -5.10 18.07
C ARG A 20 14.57 -4.47 16.87
N LYS A 21 15.89 -4.32 16.97
CA LYS A 21 16.74 -4.10 15.81
C LYS A 21 17.19 -5.45 15.26
N ALA A 22 16.38 -6.12 14.44
CA ALA A 22 16.87 -7.16 13.51
C ALA A 22 15.79 -7.64 12.53
N THR A 23 16.23 -7.80 11.28
CA THR A 23 15.69 -8.63 10.19
C THR A 23 14.82 -7.89 9.17
N GLY A 24 15.42 -7.64 7.99
CA GLY A 24 14.94 -6.83 6.87
C GLY A 24 13.74 -7.36 6.09
N ASP A 25 12.74 -7.91 6.79
CA ASP A 25 11.40 -8.20 6.26
C ASP A 25 10.29 -7.80 7.27
N LEU A 26 10.68 -7.21 8.42
CA LEU A 26 9.82 -6.85 9.56
C LEU A 26 9.86 -5.35 9.87
N MET A 27 9.68 -4.48 8.88
CA MET A 27 9.63 -3.01 9.10
C MET A 27 8.54 -2.34 8.26
N VAL A 28 7.34 -2.90 8.18
CA VAL A 28 6.17 -2.13 7.74
C VAL A 28 5.21 -2.07 8.90
N ARG A 29 5.26 -0.98 9.68
CA ARG A 29 4.17 -0.66 10.61
C ARG A 29 2.90 -0.53 9.77
N ASN A 30 1.95 -1.43 9.98
CA ASN A 30 0.68 -1.39 9.27
C ASN A 30 -0.20 -0.29 9.87
N ILE A 31 0.06 0.94 9.45
CA ILE A 31 -0.65 2.13 9.91
C ILE A 31 -2.02 2.23 9.21
N THR A 32 -3.07 2.34 10.01
CA THR A 32 -4.45 2.50 9.53
C THR A 32 -5.03 3.80 10.10
N PRO A 33 -5.60 4.68 9.27
CA PRO A 33 -6.15 5.93 9.79
C PRO A 33 -7.44 5.67 10.55
N ILE A 34 -7.66 6.44 11.60
CA ILE A 34 -8.91 6.46 12.34
C ILE A 34 -9.98 7.17 11.49
N VAL A 35 -11.18 6.58 11.41
CA VAL A 35 -12.32 7.14 10.68
C VAL A 35 -13.54 7.17 11.57
N LYS A 36 -14.20 8.31 11.62
CA LYS A 36 -15.52 8.43 12.25
C LYS A 36 -16.61 8.03 11.25
N SER A 37 -17.47 7.09 11.63
CA SER A 37 -18.70 6.76 10.90
C SER A 37 -19.85 6.87 11.88
N ASP A 38 -20.72 7.85 11.66
CA ASP A 38 -21.77 8.24 12.59
C ASP A 38 -21.20 8.47 14.00
N ASP A 39 -21.50 7.60 14.96
CA ASP A 39 -21.05 7.66 16.36
C ASP A 39 -19.94 6.65 16.71
N ARG A 40 -19.36 5.95 15.73
CA ARG A 40 -18.32 4.95 15.98
C ARG A 40 -17.00 5.30 15.30
N TRP A 41 -15.93 5.14 16.06
CA TRP A 41 -14.55 5.14 15.57
C TRP A 41 -14.22 3.76 15.03
N ARG A 42 -13.56 3.72 13.87
CA ARG A 42 -13.13 2.49 13.22
C ARG A 42 -11.83 2.69 12.48
N ASP A 43 -11.13 1.60 12.23
CA ASP A 43 -9.97 1.58 11.36
C ASP A 43 -10.40 1.79 9.91
N GLY A 44 -9.75 2.75 9.27
CA GLY A 44 -9.95 3.10 7.88
C GLY A 44 -9.21 2.17 6.94
N ARG A 45 -9.66 2.14 5.68
CA ARG A 45 -8.96 1.43 4.61
C ARG A 45 -7.60 2.05 4.30
N GLY A 46 -7.46 3.36 4.42
CA GLY A 46 -6.26 4.10 4.06
C GLY A 46 -6.43 5.61 4.15
N PHE A 47 -5.31 6.33 4.10
CA PHE A 47 -5.23 7.78 4.26
C PHE A 47 -5.90 8.51 3.10
N SER A 48 -6.55 9.62 3.42
CA SER A 48 -7.25 10.44 2.43
C SER A 48 -6.26 11.34 1.69
N ILE A 49 -6.67 11.85 0.53
CA ILE A 49 -5.86 12.80 -0.24
C ILE A 49 -5.54 14.09 0.56
N PRO A 50 -6.46 14.71 1.32
CA PRO A 50 -6.12 15.89 2.12
C PRO A 50 -5.11 15.57 3.23
N GLU A 51 -5.24 14.45 3.94
CA GLU A 51 -4.26 14.04 4.98
C GLU A 51 -2.86 13.86 4.38
N LEU A 52 -2.74 13.20 3.22
CA LEU A 52 -1.46 13.04 2.52
C LEU A 52 -0.89 14.40 2.07
N LYS A 53 -1.74 15.35 1.70
CA LYS A 53 -1.32 16.69 1.28
C LYS A 53 -0.79 17.50 2.45
N GLU A 54 -1.42 17.40 3.62
CA GLU A 54 -0.97 18.04 4.86
C GLU A 54 0.30 17.42 5.43
N ALA A 55 0.52 16.13 5.20
CA ALA A 55 1.79 15.44 5.48
C ALA A 55 2.86 15.63 4.38
N GLU A 56 2.63 16.54 3.44
CA GLU A 56 3.57 16.90 2.35
C GLU A 56 4.05 15.72 1.49
N ILE A 57 3.21 14.70 1.30
CA ILE A 57 3.56 13.50 0.53
C ILE A 57 2.66 13.31 -0.70
N SER A 58 3.27 12.93 -1.83
CA SER A 58 2.51 12.53 -3.00
C SER A 58 1.84 11.17 -2.78
N VAL A 59 0.64 10.96 -3.33
CA VAL A 59 -0.04 9.65 -3.39
C VAL A 59 0.89 8.56 -3.93
N PHE A 60 1.75 8.90 -4.88
CA PHE A 60 2.69 7.95 -5.47
C PHE A 60 3.83 7.57 -4.50
N GLU A 61 4.31 8.53 -3.74
CA GLU A 61 5.37 8.32 -2.74
C GLU A 61 4.85 7.57 -1.53
N ALA A 62 3.66 7.93 -1.04
CA ALA A 62 2.95 7.21 0.01
C ALA A 62 2.83 5.71 -0.33
N ARG A 63 2.41 5.38 -1.56
CA ARG A 63 2.35 4.00 -2.06
C ARG A 63 3.73 3.33 -2.17
N ARG A 64 4.79 4.09 -2.44
CA ARG A 64 6.16 3.55 -2.46
C ARG A 64 6.72 3.30 -1.07
N ILE A 65 6.22 3.98 -0.05
CA ILE A 65 6.63 3.76 1.34
C ILE A 65 5.77 2.66 2.01
N GLY A 66 4.69 2.23 1.35
CA GLY A 66 3.78 1.21 1.86
C GLY A 66 2.58 1.78 2.63
N VAL A 67 2.33 3.09 2.55
CA VAL A 67 1.16 3.72 3.17
C VAL A 67 -0.11 3.37 2.37
N PRO A 68 -1.16 2.85 3.02
CA PRO A 68 -2.43 2.59 2.36
C PRO A 68 -3.14 3.92 2.03
N VAL A 69 -3.60 4.09 0.79
CA VAL A 69 -4.26 5.32 0.33
C VAL A 69 -5.70 5.06 -0.11
N ASP A 70 -6.66 5.82 0.44
CA ASP A 70 -8.06 5.87 -0.01
C ASP A 70 -8.36 7.16 -0.76
N THR A 71 -8.33 7.08 -2.09
CA THR A 71 -8.56 8.23 -2.98
C THR A 71 -10.00 8.73 -3.01
N ARG A 72 -10.96 7.99 -2.42
CA ARG A 72 -12.39 8.36 -2.45
C ARG A 72 -12.81 9.19 -1.24
N ARG A 73 -12.04 9.15 -0.15
CA ARG A 73 -12.32 9.85 1.10
C ARG A 73 -11.88 11.32 1.02
N LYS A 74 -12.72 12.23 1.52
CA LYS A 74 -12.49 13.69 1.50
C LYS A 74 -12.28 14.30 2.90
N SER A 75 -12.48 13.52 3.96
CA SER A 75 -12.28 13.95 5.35
C SER A 75 -10.80 13.96 5.72
N SER A 76 -10.39 14.95 6.52
CA SER A 76 -9.12 14.99 7.24
C SER A 76 -9.38 14.99 8.75
N ILE A 77 -8.51 14.33 9.51
CA ILE A 77 -8.49 14.29 10.98
C ILE A 77 -7.03 14.50 11.39
N ASP A 78 -6.79 15.44 12.31
CA ASP A 78 -5.42 15.87 12.66
C ASP A 78 -4.58 14.74 13.27
N GLU A 79 -5.18 13.88 14.10
CA GLU A 79 -4.51 12.70 14.69
C GLU A 79 -3.88 11.79 13.64
N ASN A 80 -4.55 11.58 12.50
CA ASN A 80 -4.02 10.76 11.40
C ASN A 80 -2.83 11.44 10.69
N ILE A 81 -2.80 12.77 10.67
CA ILE A 81 -1.73 13.55 10.01
C ILE A 81 -0.45 13.43 10.81
N ASP A 82 -0.54 13.54 12.13
CA ASP A 82 0.61 13.43 13.03
C ASP A 82 1.20 12.02 12.99
N GLU A 83 0.37 10.98 13.09
CA GLU A 83 0.83 9.59 12.93
C GLU A 83 1.50 9.34 11.57
N LEU A 84 0.98 9.97 10.50
CA LEU A 84 1.54 9.84 9.16
C LEU A 84 2.91 10.51 9.05
N LYS A 85 3.13 11.67 9.69
CA LYS A 85 4.43 12.35 9.73
C LYS A 85 5.47 11.50 10.43
N ASP A 86 5.15 10.98 11.61
CA ASP A 86 6.04 10.10 12.39
C ASP A 86 6.44 8.86 11.56
N TYR A 87 5.48 8.25 10.88
CA TYR A 87 5.74 7.10 10.02
C TYR A 87 6.65 7.45 8.83
N ILE A 88 6.47 8.64 8.22
CA ILE A 88 7.31 9.09 7.10
C ILE A 88 8.75 9.30 7.56
N GLU A 89 8.97 9.88 8.73
CA GLU A 89 10.31 10.07 9.30
C GLU A 89 11.00 8.72 9.53
N GLU A 90 10.33 7.81 10.22
CA GLU A 90 10.82 6.44 10.46
C GLU A 90 11.14 5.71 9.14
N ALA A 91 10.26 5.83 8.15
CA ALA A 91 10.44 5.17 6.87
C ALA A 91 11.59 5.76 6.04
N ARG A 92 11.85 7.07 6.16
CA ARG A 92 13.01 7.73 5.54
C ARG A 92 14.31 7.26 6.17
N GLU A 93 14.36 7.15 7.49
CA GLU A 93 15.53 6.62 8.22
C GLU A 93 15.80 5.15 7.88
N ALA A 94 14.74 4.34 7.83
CA ALA A 94 14.83 2.94 7.45
C ALA A 94 15.16 2.72 5.96
N GLY A 95 15.12 3.78 5.14
CA GLY A 95 15.40 3.70 3.70
C GLY A 95 14.39 2.88 2.91
N ILE A 96 13.15 2.76 3.42
CA ILE A 96 12.13 1.90 2.83
C ILE A 96 11.69 2.46 1.48
N ARG A 97 11.96 1.69 0.43
CA ARG A 97 11.50 1.98 -0.93
C ARG A 97 10.88 0.72 -1.51
N TYR A 98 9.54 0.67 -1.53
CA TYR A 98 8.81 -0.35 -2.27
C TYR A 98 9.05 -0.13 -3.77
N SER A 99 9.82 -1.02 -4.38
CA SER A 99 9.95 -1.05 -5.83
C SER A 99 8.60 -1.43 -6.43
N LYS A 100 8.12 -0.68 -7.44
CA LYS A 100 6.95 -1.11 -8.20
C LYS A 100 7.16 -2.57 -8.63
N PRO A 101 6.21 -3.48 -8.36
CA PRO A 101 6.32 -4.83 -8.89
C PRO A 101 6.45 -4.73 -10.41
N LYS A 102 7.44 -5.42 -10.98
CA LYS A 102 7.58 -5.48 -12.43
C LYS A 102 6.35 -6.22 -12.95
N HIS A 103 5.49 -5.53 -13.69
CA HIS A 103 4.45 -6.18 -14.45
C HIS A 103 5.10 -6.92 -15.61
N GLU A 104 5.43 -8.18 -15.39
CA GLU A 104 5.86 -9.07 -16.45
C GLU A 104 4.66 -9.33 -17.36
N THR A 105 4.66 -8.66 -18.52
CA THR A 105 3.74 -9.08 -19.58
C THR A 105 4.20 -10.43 -20.10
N LYS A 106 3.26 -11.34 -20.38
CA LYS A 106 3.60 -12.60 -21.03
C LYS A 106 4.42 -12.31 -22.29
N PRO A 107 5.48 -13.09 -22.57
CA PRO A 107 6.27 -12.88 -23.77
C PRO A 107 5.35 -12.93 -24.99
N GLN A 108 5.56 -12.01 -25.94
CA GLN A 108 4.75 -12.01 -27.14
C GLN A 108 5.03 -13.30 -27.92
N THR A 109 4.00 -14.12 -28.10
CA THR A 109 4.09 -15.39 -28.83
C THR A 109 4.43 -15.16 -30.31
N GLY A 110 4.95 -16.19 -30.99
CA GLY A 110 5.71 -16.09 -32.25
C GLY A 110 5.18 -15.12 -33.33
N ARG A 111 6.12 -14.57 -34.11
CA ARG A 111 5.87 -13.54 -35.14
C ARG A 111 4.82 -13.94 -36.18
N ALA A 112 4.75 -15.22 -36.54
CA ALA A 112 3.79 -15.76 -37.51
C ALA A 112 2.35 -15.63 -36.99
N TYR A 113 2.09 -16.13 -35.78
CA TYR A 113 0.77 -16.03 -35.13
C TYR A 113 0.28 -14.58 -35.01
N ARG A 114 1.20 -13.65 -34.72
CA ARG A 114 0.87 -12.22 -34.63
C ARG A 114 0.73 -11.52 -35.98
N GLY A 115 1.01 -12.19 -37.09
CA GLY A 115 1.00 -11.62 -38.43
C GLY A 115 2.11 -10.59 -38.68
N LEU A 116 3.23 -10.68 -37.96
CA LEU A 116 4.40 -9.78 -38.07
C LEU A 116 5.52 -10.30 -38.99
N THR A 117 5.28 -11.45 -39.65
CA THR A 117 6.06 -11.91 -40.81
C THR A 117 5.91 -10.93 -41.98
N ALA A 118 6.83 -10.96 -42.96
CA ALA A 118 6.76 -10.08 -44.13
C ALA A 118 5.40 -10.19 -44.86
N SER A 119 4.94 -11.42 -45.12
CA SER A 119 3.63 -11.71 -45.74
C SER A 119 2.47 -11.21 -44.88
N GLY A 120 2.51 -11.48 -43.57
CA GLY A 120 1.50 -11.01 -42.62
C GLY A 120 1.41 -9.48 -42.52
N LYS A 121 2.55 -8.77 -42.47
CA LYS A 121 2.58 -7.30 -42.49
C LYS A 121 2.03 -6.74 -43.79
N LYS A 122 2.29 -7.40 -44.93
CA LYS A 122 1.75 -7.03 -46.24
C LYS A 122 0.23 -7.21 -46.30
N MET A 123 -0.29 -8.37 -45.86
CA MET A 123 -1.74 -8.62 -45.79
C MET A 123 -2.46 -7.64 -44.87
N ARG A 124 -1.84 -7.29 -43.73
CA ARG A 124 -2.40 -6.33 -42.77
C ARG A 124 -2.13 -4.87 -43.11
N ASN A 125 -1.49 -4.59 -44.24
CA ASN A 125 -1.06 -3.27 -44.68
C ASN A 125 -0.24 -2.48 -43.62
N LEU A 126 0.47 -3.19 -42.73
CA LEU A 126 1.28 -2.61 -41.64
C LEU A 126 2.66 -2.13 -42.10
N GLY A 127 3.07 -2.49 -43.32
CA GLY A 127 4.36 -2.14 -43.89
C GLY A 127 4.36 -0.87 -44.75
N HIS A 128 3.19 -0.27 -44.98
CA HIS A 128 3.10 0.98 -45.72
C HIS A 128 3.40 2.13 -44.76
N LYS A 129 4.54 2.80 -44.93
CA LYS A 129 4.75 4.09 -44.27
C LYS A 129 3.75 5.08 -44.88
N LYS A 130 2.96 5.73 -44.02
CA LYS A 130 2.19 6.92 -44.42
C LYS A 130 3.14 8.02 -44.86
#